data_AF-A0A254RDH0-F1
#
_entry.id   AF-A0A254RDH0-F1
#
_cell.length_a   1.000
_cell.length_b   1.000
_cell.length_c   1.000
_cell.angle_alpha   90.00
_cell.angle_beta   90.00
_cell.angle_gamma   90.00
#
_symmetry.space_group_name_H-M   'P 1'
#
loop_
_entity.id
_entity.type
_entity.pdbx_description
1 polymer ?
#
loop_
_entity_poly.entity_id
_entity_poly.type
_entity_poly.pdbx_seq_one_letter_code
_entity_poly.pdbx_strand_id
1 'polypeptide(L)'
;MKKLAIAIVTVAFALVGCSQMTILRTEEMRNVGTDVQVAVLSNLDSAMRKLRTDNKNLRKRVDSLRAELDASALAQKRMMAEITTLSRRVSDESERNDSRQEEIIYRLDMLLGKSDKILAKKVVVSGAPQAPMSLDSLEREAEKLVEAEATFNTARSDFHSGEYKLAFKGFKQVYEQMKTGELAENSLYWMGLCLIEVNQLDKAKKIFTNLSETFPDGAKACPSLFKLANLYGEGCDIQSQKQYLQKILSKKSCEKTGEFEQSAEILQEILEKEEKAAAGEQVEACVPVVREPVESSAAKPAAK
;
A
#
# COMPACT_ATOMS: atom_id res chain seq x y z
N MET A 1 -47.80 105.99 -42.06
CA MET A 1 -47.70 105.43 -40.70
C MET A 1 -48.24 103.99 -40.57
N LYS A 2 -49.39 103.61 -41.16
CA LYS A 2 -49.96 102.25 -41.03
C LYS A 2 -49.06 101.10 -41.53
N LYS A 3 -48.31 101.28 -42.63
CA LYS A 3 -47.43 100.24 -43.20
C LYS A 3 -46.20 99.93 -42.33
N LEU A 4 -45.70 100.91 -41.58
CA LEU A 4 -44.53 100.74 -40.69
C LEU A 4 -44.92 99.99 -39.40
N ALA A 5 -46.11 100.26 -38.87
CA ALA A 5 -46.63 99.55 -37.70
C ALA A 5 -46.88 98.06 -37.98
N ILE A 6 -47.40 97.72 -39.17
CA ILE A 6 -47.61 96.32 -39.57
C ILE A 6 -46.27 95.59 -39.69
N ALA A 7 -45.25 96.22 -40.28
CA ALA A 7 -43.92 95.61 -40.41
C ALA A 7 -43.26 95.34 -39.05
N ILE A 8 -43.38 96.27 -38.10
CA ILE A 8 -42.83 96.11 -36.74
C ILE A 8 -43.56 94.98 -35.98
N VAL A 9 -44.89 94.88 -36.11
CA VAL A 9 -45.68 93.79 -35.50
C VAL A 9 -45.31 92.43 -36.11
N THR A 10 -45.09 92.34 -37.42
CA THR A 10 -44.68 91.09 -38.07
C THR A 10 -43.26 90.64 -37.67
N VAL A 11 -42.32 91.59 -37.49
CA VAL A 11 -40.96 91.28 -37.04
C VAL A 11 -40.93 90.87 -35.56
N ALA A 12 -41.73 91.49 -34.72
CA ALA A 12 -41.88 91.09 -33.31
C ALA A 12 -42.45 89.67 -33.17
N PHE A 13 -43.43 89.29 -34.01
CA PHE A 13 -44.00 87.94 -34.00
C PHE A 13 -43.01 86.86 -34.47
N ALA A 14 -42.16 87.18 -35.46
CA ALA A 14 -41.13 86.27 -35.95
C ALA A 14 -40.02 86.03 -34.92
N LEU A 15 -39.61 87.06 -34.17
CA LEU A 15 -38.58 86.94 -33.13
C LEU A 15 -39.06 86.16 -31.90
N VAL A 16 -40.33 86.33 -31.49
CA VAL A 16 -40.93 85.55 -30.39
C VAL A 16 -41.08 84.08 -30.77
N GLY A 17 -41.43 83.77 -32.02
CA GLY A 17 -41.55 82.39 -32.52
C GLY A 17 -40.23 81.59 -32.48
N CYS A 18 -39.09 82.22 -32.77
CA CYS A 18 -37.78 81.56 -32.70
C CYS A 18 -37.34 81.22 -31.27
N SER A 19 -37.70 82.06 -30.29
CA SER A 19 -37.38 81.82 -28.88
C SER A 19 -38.15 80.64 -28.28
N GLN A 20 -39.44 80.50 -28.59
CA GLN A 20 -40.25 79.34 -28.13
C GLN A 20 -39.78 78.02 -28.74
N MET A 21 -39.40 78.00 -30.02
CA MET A 21 -38.90 76.77 -30.67
C MET A 21 -37.57 76.29 -30.05
N THR A 22 -36.73 77.22 -29.61
CA THR A 22 -35.44 76.89 -28.98
C THR A 22 -35.66 76.38 -27.55
N ILE A 23 -36.59 76.99 -26.80
CA ILE A 23 -36.99 76.55 -25.45
C ILE A 23 -37.61 75.14 -25.49
N LEU A 24 -38.54 74.90 -26.42
CA LEU A 24 -39.17 73.57 -26.61
C LEU A 24 -38.14 72.49 -26.94
N ARG A 25 -37.18 72.77 -27.83
CA ARG A 25 -36.09 71.82 -28.14
C ARG A 25 -35.18 71.55 -26.95
N THR A 26 -34.89 72.55 -26.12
CA THR A 26 -34.09 72.34 -24.91
C THR A 26 -34.84 71.55 -23.84
N GLU A 27 -36.15 71.70 -23.74
CA GLU A 27 -37.00 70.93 -22.83
C GLU A 27 -37.11 69.47 -23.29
N GLU A 28 -37.32 69.23 -24.58
CA GLU A 28 -37.33 67.87 -25.12
C GLU A 28 -35.98 67.17 -24.99
N MET A 29 -34.86 67.83 -25.28
CA MET A 29 -33.54 67.23 -25.07
C MET A 29 -33.24 66.94 -23.59
N ARG A 30 -33.70 67.79 -22.68
CA ARG A 30 -33.57 67.57 -21.24
C ARG A 30 -34.44 66.39 -20.77
N ASN A 31 -35.65 66.26 -21.30
CA ASN A 31 -36.55 65.14 -21.02
C ASN A 31 -35.97 63.81 -21.57
N VAL A 32 -35.41 63.82 -22.78
CA VAL A 32 -34.71 62.66 -23.34
C VAL A 32 -33.48 62.30 -22.50
N GLY A 33 -32.72 63.29 -22.04
CA GLY A 33 -31.58 63.08 -21.13
C GLY A 33 -31.99 62.42 -19.81
N THR A 34 -33.10 62.87 -19.20
CA THR A 34 -33.62 62.26 -17.97
C THR A 34 -34.17 60.86 -18.21
N ASP A 35 -34.87 60.62 -19.32
CA ASP A 35 -35.41 59.30 -19.66
C ASP A 35 -34.30 58.27 -19.91
N VAL A 36 -33.26 58.67 -20.64
CA VAL A 36 -32.08 57.82 -20.85
C VAL A 36 -31.38 57.54 -19.54
N GLN A 37 -31.20 58.55 -18.67
CA GLN A 37 -30.57 58.36 -17.37
C GLN A 37 -31.38 57.42 -16.46
N VAL A 38 -32.70 57.56 -16.42
CA VAL A 38 -33.61 56.68 -15.67
C VAL A 38 -33.58 55.25 -16.24
N ALA A 39 -33.59 55.08 -17.55
CA ALA A 39 -33.51 53.78 -18.20
C ALA A 39 -32.17 53.08 -17.91
N VAL A 40 -31.05 53.81 -17.98
CA VAL A 40 -29.71 53.28 -17.64
C VAL A 40 -29.62 52.88 -16.17
N LEU A 41 -30.13 53.72 -15.24
CA LEU A 41 -30.14 53.40 -13.82
C LEU A 41 -31.05 52.21 -13.48
N SER A 42 -32.21 52.11 -14.12
CA SER A 42 -33.13 50.98 -13.98
C SER A 42 -32.49 49.67 -14.47
N ASN A 43 -31.85 49.72 -15.65
CA ASN A 43 -31.13 48.58 -16.21
C ASN A 43 -29.96 48.17 -15.31
N LEU A 44 -29.19 49.12 -14.77
CA LEU A 44 -28.08 48.87 -13.87
C LEU A 44 -28.54 48.26 -12.53
N ASP A 45 -29.65 48.75 -11.95
CA ASP A 45 -30.21 48.17 -10.73
C ASP A 45 -30.72 46.74 -10.97
N SER A 46 -31.36 46.50 -12.12
CA SER A 46 -31.79 45.15 -12.52
C SER A 46 -30.59 44.19 -12.66
N ALA A 47 -29.47 44.66 -13.23
CA ALA A 47 -28.25 43.90 -13.37
C ALA A 47 -27.59 43.62 -12.01
N MET A 48 -27.54 44.62 -11.13
CA MET A 48 -27.03 44.45 -9.76
C MET A 48 -27.87 43.46 -8.94
N ARG A 49 -29.21 43.47 -9.08
CA ARG A 49 -30.09 42.50 -8.41
C ARG A 49 -29.86 41.08 -8.92
N LYS A 50 -29.72 40.89 -10.23
CA LYS A 50 -29.36 39.59 -10.83
C LYS A 50 -28.01 39.12 -10.30
N LEU A 51 -26.98 39.96 -10.36
CA LEU A 51 -25.64 39.62 -9.89
C LEU A 51 -25.58 39.29 -8.40
N ARG A 52 -26.35 39.98 -7.55
CA ARG A 52 -26.49 39.64 -6.12
C ARG A 52 -27.16 38.29 -5.92
N THR A 53 -28.19 37.99 -6.71
CA THR A 53 -28.91 36.71 -6.67
C THR A 53 -27.99 35.57 -7.11
N ASP A 54 -27.25 35.77 -8.19
CA ASP A 54 -26.28 34.81 -8.70
C ASP A 54 -25.14 34.57 -7.70
N ASN A 55 -24.60 35.63 -7.08
CA ASN A 55 -23.61 35.50 -6.01
C ASN A 55 -24.17 34.70 -4.81
N LYS A 56 -25.42 34.94 -4.42
CA LYS A 56 -26.07 34.18 -3.34
C LYS A 56 -26.22 32.70 -3.71
N ASN A 57 -26.60 32.42 -4.96
CA ASN A 57 -26.73 31.05 -5.47
C ASN A 57 -25.37 30.35 -5.57
N LEU A 58 -24.33 31.04 -6.04
CA LEU A 58 -22.96 30.54 -6.09
C LEU A 58 -22.43 30.22 -4.70
N ARG A 59 -22.64 31.10 -3.72
CA ARG A 59 -22.26 30.82 -2.31
C ARG A 59 -22.91 29.55 -1.78
N LYS A 60 -24.21 29.37 -2.02
CA LYS A 60 -24.91 28.14 -1.65
C LYS A 60 -24.31 26.89 -2.31
N ARG A 61 -23.93 26.97 -3.59
CA ARG A 61 -23.27 25.86 -4.30
C ARG A 61 -21.88 25.57 -3.75
N VAL A 62 -21.12 26.60 -3.37
CA VAL A 62 -19.81 26.42 -2.72
C VAL A 62 -19.98 25.76 -1.36
N ASP A 63 -20.96 26.18 -0.56
CA ASP A 63 -21.22 25.59 0.75
C ASP A 63 -21.71 24.14 0.63
N SER A 64 -22.55 23.82 -0.38
CA SER A 64 -22.98 22.45 -0.64
C SER A 64 -21.83 21.55 -1.09
N LEU A 65 -20.98 22.04 -2.01
CA LEU A 65 -19.80 21.30 -2.48
C LEU A 65 -18.79 21.06 -1.35
N ARG A 66 -18.60 22.02 -0.44
CA ARG A 66 -17.77 21.82 0.75
C ARG A 66 -18.30 20.71 1.65
N ALA A 67 -19.60 20.71 1.91
CA ALA A 67 -20.23 19.66 2.72
C ALA A 67 -20.11 18.27 2.06
N GLU A 68 -20.25 18.18 0.73
CA GLU A 68 -20.03 16.94 -0.03
C GLU A 68 -18.57 16.49 0.05
N LEU A 69 -17.60 17.42 -0.06
CA LEU A 69 -16.18 17.12 0.06
C LEU A 69 -15.81 16.60 1.45
N ASP A 70 -16.32 17.23 2.51
CA ASP A 70 -16.10 16.79 3.90
C ASP A 70 -16.71 15.40 4.15
N ALA A 71 -17.90 15.15 3.61
CA ALA A 71 -18.55 13.84 3.67
C ALA A 71 -17.75 12.77 2.92
N SER A 72 -17.22 13.10 1.73
CA SER A 72 -16.37 12.22 0.93
C SER A 72 -15.05 11.91 1.66
N ALA A 73 -14.41 12.90 2.28
CA ALA A 73 -13.18 12.71 3.05
C ALA A 73 -13.40 11.80 4.27
N LEU A 74 -14.55 11.93 4.95
CA LEU A 74 -14.91 11.02 6.05
C LEU A 74 -15.17 9.59 5.55
N ALA A 75 -15.84 9.44 4.41
CA ALA A 75 -16.06 8.15 3.78
C ALA A 75 -14.74 7.47 3.37
N GLN A 76 -13.80 8.22 2.78
CA GLN A 76 -12.46 7.74 2.46
C GLN A 76 -11.69 7.28 3.70
N LYS A 77 -11.74 8.04 4.81
CA LYS A 77 -11.10 7.63 6.08
C LYS A 77 -11.66 6.32 6.63
N ARG A 78 -12.98 6.16 6.59
CA ARG A 78 -13.63 4.90 7.01
C ARG A 78 -13.24 3.74 6.11
N MET A 79 -13.27 3.95 4.80
CA MET A 79 -12.85 2.97 3.81
C MET A 79 -11.39 2.56 4.02
N MET A 80 -10.48 3.49 4.30
CA MET A 80 -9.08 3.19 4.58
C MET A 80 -8.94 2.31 5.85
N ALA A 81 -9.65 2.62 6.93
CA ALA A 81 -9.64 1.81 8.14
C ALA A 81 -10.20 0.39 7.91
N GLU A 82 -11.25 0.27 7.09
CA GLU A 82 -11.80 -1.03 6.67
C GLU A 82 -10.81 -1.80 5.80
N ILE A 83 -10.16 -1.15 4.83
CA ILE A 83 -9.11 -1.75 3.98
C ILE A 83 -7.95 -2.24 4.85
N THR A 84 -7.45 -1.45 5.80
CA THR A 84 -6.37 -1.87 6.71
C THR A 84 -6.80 -3.09 7.53
N THR A 85 -8.03 -3.10 8.04
CA THR A 85 -8.56 -4.23 8.81
C THR A 85 -8.71 -5.49 7.94
N LEU A 86 -9.19 -5.33 6.71
CA LEU A 86 -9.37 -6.42 5.76
C LEU A 86 -8.02 -6.98 5.31
N SER A 87 -7.06 -6.11 4.97
CA SER A 87 -5.69 -6.47 4.61
C SER A 87 -5.02 -7.27 5.72
N ARG A 88 -5.16 -6.85 6.98
CA ARG A 88 -4.66 -7.63 8.13
C ARG A 88 -5.32 -9.01 8.20
N ARG A 89 -6.64 -9.12 8.05
CA ARG A 89 -7.32 -10.43 8.07
C ARG A 89 -6.90 -11.32 6.90
N VAL A 90 -6.71 -10.75 5.71
CA VAL A 90 -6.24 -11.46 4.52
C VAL A 90 -4.82 -11.94 4.75
N SER A 91 -3.94 -11.13 5.34
CA SER A 91 -2.58 -11.54 5.72
C SER A 91 -2.62 -12.68 6.75
N ASP A 92 -3.41 -12.56 7.81
CA ASP A 92 -3.56 -13.60 8.85
C ASP A 92 -4.13 -14.91 8.25
N GLU A 93 -5.10 -14.83 7.32
CA GLU A 93 -5.62 -15.99 6.60
C GLU A 93 -4.59 -16.57 5.63
N SER A 94 -3.84 -15.74 4.92
CA SER A 94 -2.77 -16.18 4.02
C SER A 94 -1.71 -16.97 4.78
N GLU A 95 -1.24 -16.46 5.93
CA GLU A 95 -0.26 -17.17 6.76
C GLU A 95 -0.80 -18.50 7.30
N ARG A 96 -2.09 -18.55 7.67
CA ARG A 96 -2.77 -19.80 8.06
C ARG A 96 -2.91 -20.77 6.91
N ASN A 97 -3.23 -20.27 5.71
CA ASN A 97 -3.41 -21.08 4.53
C ASN A 97 -2.08 -21.63 4.04
N ASP A 98 -1.00 -20.83 4.07
CA ASP A 98 0.36 -21.28 3.82
C ASP A 98 0.77 -22.37 4.81
N SER A 99 0.52 -22.15 6.10
CA SER A 99 0.78 -23.16 7.15
C SER A 99 0.01 -24.46 6.89
N ARG A 100 -1.26 -24.37 6.48
CA ARG A 100 -2.11 -25.53 6.11
C ARG A 100 -1.64 -26.20 4.84
N GLN A 101 -1.28 -25.44 3.81
CA GLN A 101 -0.76 -25.98 2.56
C GLN A 101 0.55 -26.72 2.81
N GLU A 102 1.43 -26.17 3.64
CA GLU A 102 2.69 -26.81 4.01
C GLU A 102 2.46 -28.06 4.89
N GLU A 103 1.43 -28.07 5.75
CA GLU A 103 0.97 -29.30 6.43
C GLU A 103 0.42 -30.35 5.47
N ILE A 104 -0.37 -29.95 4.47
CA ILE A 104 -0.94 -30.86 3.46
C ILE A 104 0.18 -31.44 2.59
N ILE A 105 1.12 -30.61 2.13
CA ILE A 105 2.30 -31.03 1.37
C ILE A 105 3.12 -32.02 2.20
N TYR A 106 3.35 -31.74 3.48
CA TYR A 106 4.04 -32.66 4.38
C TYR A 106 3.32 -34.01 4.54
N ARG A 107 1.99 -34.00 4.76
CA ARG A 107 1.21 -35.23 4.85
C ARG A 107 1.24 -36.02 3.54
N LEU A 108 1.20 -35.33 2.40
CA LEU A 108 1.34 -35.94 1.08
C LEU A 108 2.72 -36.57 0.90
N ASP A 109 3.78 -35.88 1.30
CA ASP A 109 5.16 -36.38 1.20
C ASP A 109 5.38 -37.60 2.12
N MET A 110 4.83 -37.58 3.33
CA MET A 110 4.83 -38.75 4.23
C MET A 110 4.07 -39.94 3.61
N LEU A 111 2.97 -39.70 2.88
CA LEU A 111 2.21 -40.76 2.20
C LEU A 111 2.96 -41.28 0.96
N LEU A 112 3.61 -40.40 0.19
CA LEU A 112 4.44 -40.75 -0.96
C LEU A 112 5.69 -41.51 -0.53
N GLY A 113 6.41 -41.06 0.51
CA GLY A 113 7.57 -41.77 1.06
C GLY A 113 7.21 -43.15 1.64
N LYS A 114 6.00 -43.33 2.18
CA LYS A 114 5.48 -44.66 2.55
C LYS A 114 5.19 -45.53 1.32
N SER A 115 4.62 -44.94 0.26
CA SER A 115 4.42 -45.61 -1.04
C SER A 115 5.76 -46.04 -1.65
N ASP A 116 6.78 -45.18 -1.65
CA ASP A 116 8.09 -45.45 -2.21
C ASP A 116 8.88 -46.47 -1.39
N LYS A 117 8.76 -46.48 -0.05
CA LYS A 117 9.30 -47.56 0.78
C LYS A 117 8.62 -48.91 0.51
N ILE A 118 7.33 -48.91 0.20
CA ILE A 118 6.60 -50.14 -0.20
C ILE A 118 7.05 -50.58 -1.60
N LEU A 119 7.26 -49.66 -2.54
CA LEU A 119 7.76 -49.95 -3.88
C LEU A 119 9.22 -50.41 -3.86
N ALA A 120 10.10 -49.75 -3.12
CA ALA A 120 11.51 -50.14 -2.97
C ALA A 120 11.63 -51.50 -2.26
N LYS A 121 10.84 -51.75 -1.21
CA LYS A 121 10.79 -53.07 -0.55
C LYS A 121 10.21 -54.16 -1.45
N LYS A 122 9.39 -53.80 -2.45
CA LYS A 122 8.86 -54.71 -3.47
C LYS A 122 9.84 -54.93 -4.65
N VAL A 123 10.65 -53.93 -5.00
CA VAL A 123 11.65 -54.01 -6.10
C VAL A 123 12.93 -54.75 -5.67
N VAL A 124 13.35 -54.65 -4.40
CA VAL A 124 14.51 -55.40 -3.87
C VAL A 124 14.29 -56.93 -3.85
N VAL A 125 13.06 -57.41 -4.01
CA VAL A 125 12.75 -58.86 -4.13
C VAL A 125 12.99 -59.38 -5.56
N SER A 126 13.22 -58.52 -6.56
CA SER A 126 13.41 -58.91 -7.96
C SER A 126 14.77 -58.44 -8.52
N GLY A 127 15.79 -59.23 -8.20
CA GLY A 127 17.09 -59.47 -8.87
C GLY A 127 17.71 -58.46 -9.85
N ALA A 128 18.90 -57.96 -9.51
CA ALA A 128 20.13 -57.96 -10.32
C ALA A 128 21.34 -57.45 -9.50
N PRO A 129 22.57 -57.96 -9.71
CA PRO A 129 23.74 -57.56 -8.92
C PRO A 129 24.43 -56.32 -9.52
N GLN A 130 24.54 -55.25 -8.74
CA GLN A 130 25.40 -54.10 -9.05
C GLN A 130 26.43 -53.87 -7.94
N ALA A 131 27.60 -53.40 -8.36
CA ALA A 131 28.82 -53.25 -7.57
C ALA A 131 28.63 -52.46 -6.25
N PRO A 132 29.42 -52.75 -5.21
CA PRO A 132 29.20 -52.21 -3.87
C PRO A 132 29.62 -50.75 -3.78
N MET A 133 28.71 -49.83 -4.10
CA MET A 133 28.61 -48.61 -3.30
C MET A 133 28.12 -49.07 -1.92
N SER A 134 28.83 -48.73 -0.84
CA SER A 134 28.51 -49.24 0.49
C SER A 134 27.07 -48.85 0.86
N LEU A 135 26.15 -49.83 0.85
CA LEU A 135 24.76 -49.66 1.28
C LEU A 135 24.69 -48.96 2.66
N ASP A 136 25.67 -49.24 3.52
CA ASP A 136 25.87 -48.64 4.83
C ASP A 136 26.00 -47.10 4.83
N SER A 137 26.61 -46.49 3.80
CA SER A 137 26.73 -45.03 3.73
C SER A 137 25.43 -44.35 3.30
N LEU A 138 24.68 -44.98 2.37
CA LEU A 138 23.38 -44.48 1.92
C LEU A 138 22.30 -44.65 2.99
N GLU A 139 22.32 -45.77 3.71
CA GLU A 139 21.43 -46.01 4.86
C GLU A 139 21.68 -44.98 5.96
N ARG A 140 22.94 -44.67 6.28
CA ARG A 140 23.28 -43.64 7.28
C ARG A 140 22.91 -42.22 6.87
N GLU A 141 23.01 -41.87 5.59
CA GLU A 141 22.51 -40.58 5.09
C GLU A 141 20.99 -40.50 5.14
N ALA A 142 20.29 -41.58 4.78
CA ALA A 142 18.84 -41.64 4.88
C ALA A 142 18.36 -41.57 6.35
N GLU A 143 19.06 -42.23 7.29
CA GLU A 143 18.80 -42.12 8.73
C GLU A 143 18.96 -40.68 9.23
N LYS A 144 20.06 -40.01 8.86
CA LYS A 144 20.27 -38.60 9.21
C LYS A 144 19.18 -37.69 8.66
N LEU A 145 18.73 -37.93 7.42
CA LEU A 145 17.66 -37.15 6.81
C LEU A 145 16.34 -37.35 7.56
N VAL A 146 15.99 -38.59 7.92
CA VAL A 146 14.80 -38.90 8.72
C VAL A 146 14.86 -38.27 10.12
N GLU A 147 16.03 -38.32 10.77
CA GLU A 147 16.23 -37.70 12.08
C GLU A 147 16.13 -36.16 12.00
N ALA A 148 16.75 -35.57 10.99
CA ALA A 148 16.68 -34.13 10.73
C ALA A 148 15.24 -33.68 10.45
N GLU A 149 14.47 -34.46 9.69
CA GLU A 149 13.07 -34.18 9.41
C GLU A 149 12.20 -34.28 10.68
N ALA A 150 12.41 -35.31 11.51
CA ALA A 150 11.71 -35.42 12.80
C ALA A 150 12.02 -34.24 13.74
N THR A 151 13.29 -33.82 13.78
CA THR A 151 13.73 -32.65 14.55
C THR A 151 13.12 -31.36 14.01
N PHE A 152 13.06 -31.20 12.69
CA PHE A 152 12.43 -30.05 12.03
C PHE A 152 10.95 -29.95 12.38
N ASN A 153 10.23 -31.07 12.35
CA ASN A 153 8.81 -31.11 12.70
C ASN A 153 8.55 -30.75 14.17
N THR A 154 9.42 -31.20 15.07
CA THR A 154 9.37 -30.83 16.49
C THR A 154 9.59 -29.33 16.66
N ALA A 155 10.63 -28.79 16.03
CA ALA A 155 10.92 -27.35 16.05
C ALA A 155 9.77 -26.50 15.50
N ARG A 156 9.08 -26.98 14.47
CA ARG A 156 7.90 -26.32 13.92
C ARG A 156 6.71 -26.35 14.88
N SER A 157 6.50 -27.47 15.59
CA SER A 157 5.50 -27.55 16.66
C SER A 157 5.80 -26.56 17.78
N ASP A 158 7.07 -26.41 18.17
CA ASP A 158 7.49 -25.44 19.18
C ASP A 158 7.24 -24.00 18.71
N PHE A 159 7.50 -23.70 17.43
CA PHE A 159 7.23 -22.39 16.84
C PHE A 159 5.75 -22.03 16.93
N HIS A 160 4.86 -22.96 16.53
CA HIS A 160 3.42 -22.74 16.62
C HIS A 160 2.90 -22.69 18.06
N SER A 161 3.64 -23.26 19.01
CA SER A 161 3.33 -23.19 20.45
C SER A 161 3.83 -21.89 21.10
N GLY A 162 4.46 -20.99 20.33
CA GLY A 162 5.06 -19.74 20.84
C GLY A 162 6.41 -19.93 21.53
N GLU A 163 6.96 -21.14 21.53
CA GLU A 163 8.25 -21.48 22.14
C GLU A 163 9.40 -21.20 21.17
N TYR A 164 9.48 -19.95 20.68
CA TYR A 164 10.39 -19.54 19.61
C TYR A 164 11.88 -19.79 19.90
N LYS A 165 12.29 -19.70 21.18
CA LYS A 165 13.67 -20.00 21.58
C LYS A 165 13.99 -21.50 21.47
N LEU A 166 13.01 -22.37 21.74
CA LEU A 166 13.16 -23.81 21.60
C LEU A 166 13.13 -24.21 20.13
N ALA A 167 12.16 -23.66 19.38
CA ALA A 167 12.05 -23.81 17.94
C ALA A 167 13.37 -23.44 17.23
N PHE A 168 13.95 -22.29 17.56
CA PHE A 168 15.22 -21.85 16.98
C PHE A 168 16.35 -22.87 17.20
N LYS A 169 16.43 -23.49 18.39
CA LYS A 169 17.44 -24.52 18.69
C LYS A 169 17.22 -25.76 17.82
N GLY A 170 15.96 -26.20 17.69
CA GLY A 170 15.61 -27.34 16.84
C GLY A 170 15.97 -27.09 15.37
N PHE A 171 15.57 -25.95 14.80
CA PHE A 171 15.94 -25.60 13.42
C PHE A 171 17.46 -25.45 13.23
N LYS A 172 18.16 -24.88 14.22
CA LYS A 172 19.63 -24.81 14.19
C LYS A 172 20.27 -26.19 14.15
N GLN A 173 19.76 -27.15 14.94
CA GLN A 173 20.23 -28.53 14.94
C GLN A 173 20.03 -29.18 13.58
N VAL A 174 18.86 -28.99 12.96
CA VAL A 174 18.57 -29.49 11.61
C VAL A 174 19.57 -28.92 10.60
N TYR A 175 19.80 -27.60 10.62
CA TYR A 175 20.79 -26.96 9.75
C TYR A 175 22.23 -27.40 10.05
N GLU A 176 22.55 -27.83 11.27
CA GLU A 176 23.86 -28.39 11.64
C GLU A 176 24.07 -29.81 11.13
N GLN A 177 23.02 -30.62 11.13
CA GLN A 177 23.03 -31.97 10.58
C GLN A 177 22.99 -31.96 9.05
N MET A 178 22.22 -31.04 8.46
CA MET A 178 21.96 -30.91 7.03
C MET A 178 22.32 -29.49 6.58
N LYS A 179 23.48 -29.33 5.95
CA LYS A 179 24.00 -28.01 5.52
C LYS A 179 23.51 -27.56 4.14
N THR A 180 22.94 -28.49 3.37
CA THR A 180 22.54 -28.30 1.97
C THR A 180 21.16 -28.90 1.72
N GLY A 181 20.52 -28.48 0.63
CA GLY A 181 19.20 -28.96 0.23
C GLY A 181 18.05 -28.20 0.89
N GLU A 182 16.83 -28.60 0.55
CA GLU A 182 15.59 -27.90 0.92
C GLU A 182 15.39 -27.81 2.44
N LEU A 183 15.72 -28.87 3.18
CA LEU A 183 15.57 -28.87 4.64
C LEU A 183 16.51 -27.86 5.31
N ALA A 184 17.70 -27.66 4.76
CA ALA A 184 18.66 -26.68 5.24
C ALA A 184 18.18 -25.24 4.95
N GLU A 185 17.67 -25.01 3.74
CA GLU A 185 17.05 -23.74 3.35
C GLU A 185 15.87 -23.39 4.26
N ASN A 186 14.92 -24.33 4.43
CA ASN A 186 13.78 -24.17 5.30
C ASN A 186 14.20 -23.90 6.75
N SER A 187 15.20 -24.61 7.25
CA SER A 187 15.69 -24.40 8.62
C SER A 187 16.21 -22.99 8.85
N LEU A 188 16.99 -22.44 7.90
CA LEU A 188 17.42 -21.04 7.97
C LEU A 188 16.23 -20.07 7.93
N TYR A 189 15.23 -20.34 7.09
CA TYR A 189 14.05 -19.48 6.99
C TYR A 189 13.30 -19.41 8.33
N TRP A 190 13.01 -20.58 8.91
CA TRP A 190 12.32 -20.67 10.20
C TRP A 190 13.17 -20.13 11.36
N MET A 191 14.49 -20.28 11.34
CA MET A 191 15.39 -19.62 12.30
C MET A 191 15.25 -18.10 12.24
N GLY A 192 15.17 -17.53 11.03
CA GLY A 192 14.94 -16.10 10.82
C GLY A 192 13.62 -15.65 11.43
N LEU A 193 12.53 -16.38 11.17
CA LEU A 193 11.21 -16.10 11.75
C LEU A 193 11.22 -16.17 13.28
N CYS A 194 11.81 -17.21 13.88
CA CYS A 194 11.95 -17.33 15.34
C CYS A 194 12.63 -16.09 15.94
N LEU A 195 13.65 -15.55 15.27
CA LEU A 195 14.37 -14.36 15.71
C LEU A 195 13.53 -13.09 15.62
N ILE A 196 12.64 -12.99 14.63
CA ILE A 196 11.68 -11.89 14.53
C ILE A 196 10.73 -11.91 15.73
N GLU A 197 10.18 -13.07 16.07
CA GLU A 197 9.20 -13.23 17.16
C GLU A 197 9.77 -12.87 18.54
N VAL A 198 11.07 -13.12 18.74
CA VAL A 198 11.79 -12.72 19.97
C VAL A 198 12.43 -11.32 19.88
N ASN A 199 12.03 -10.52 18.90
CA ASN A 199 12.50 -9.16 18.65
C ASN A 199 14.04 -9.02 18.48
N GLN A 200 14.69 -10.04 17.93
CA GLN A 200 16.12 -10.04 17.60
C GLN A 200 16.33 -9.75 16.11
N LEU A 201 15.85 -8.58 15.67
CA LEU A 201 15.76 -8.21 14.25
C LEU A 201 17.12 -8.20 13.55
N ASP A 202 18.19 -7.72 14.20
CA ASP A 202 19.54 -7.71 13.61
C ASP A 202 20.06 -9.12 13.31
N LYS A 203 19.74 -10.08 14.17
CA LYS A 203 20.11 -11.48 13.94
C LYS A 203 19.23 -12.09 12.84
N ALA A 204 17.94 -11.78 12.82
CA ALA A 204 17.04 -12.23 11.76
C ALA A 204 17.53 -11.75 10.39
N LYS A 205 17.91 -10.47 10.26
CA LYS A 205 18.49 -9.89 9.04
C LYS A 205 19.73 -10.64 8.58
N LYS A 206 20.63 -11.01 9.49
CA LYS A 206 21.83 -11.82 9.16
C LYS A 206 21.45 -13.21 8.65
N ILE A 207 20.47 -13.87 9.28
CA ILE A 207 20.02 -15.21 8.86
C ILE A 207 19.38 -15.19 7.47
N PHE A 208 18.47 -14.25 7.19
CA PHE A 208 17.84 -14.16 5.87
C PHE A 208 18.84 -13.75 4.78
N THR A 209 19.82 -12.89 5.11
CA THR A 209 20.88 -12.53 4.16
C THR A 209 21.68 -13.78 3.80
N ASN A 210 22.14 -14.54 4.81
CA ASN A 210 22.84 -15.80 4.61
C ASN A 210 22.02 -16.82 3.82
N LEU A 211 20.71 -16.92 4.07
CA LEU A 211 19.83 -17.81 3.30
C LEU A 211 19.82 -17.43 1.83
N SER A 212 19.60 -16.14 1.52
CA SER A 212 19.55 -15.66 0.13
C SER A 212 20.86 -15.81 -0.64
N GLU A 213 21.99 -15.83 0.07
CA GLU A 213 23.33 -16.03 -0.48
C GLU A 213 23.67 -17.52 -0.64
N THR A 214 23.27 -18.36 0.32
CA THR A 214 23.54 -19.81 0.31
C THR A 214 22.60 -20.57 -0.63
N PHE A 215 21.35 -20.13 -0.74
CA PHE A 215 20.29 -20.75 -1.53
C PHE A 215 19.73 -19.73 -2.53
N PRO A 216 20.50 -19.25 -3.52
CA PRO A 216 20.04 -18.22 -4.43
C PRO A 216 18.84 -18.68 -5.27
N ASP A 217 18.78 -19.94 -5.68
CA ASP A 217 17.66 -20.45 -6.48
C ASP A 217 16.67 -21.29 -5.67
N GLY A 218 16.79 -21.24 -4.34
CA GLY A 218 15.92 -21.97 -3.43
C GLY A 218 14.53 -21.34 -3.31
N ALA A 219 13.57 -22.14 -2.86
CA ALA A 219 12.15 -21.74 -2.78
C ALA A 219 11.90 -20.61 -1.76
N LYS A 220 12.74 -20.50 -0.72
CA LYS A 220 12.68 -19.46 0.31
C LYS A 220 13.60 -18.28 0.01
N ALA A 221 14.31 -18.25 -1.12
CA ALA A 221 15.18 -17.14 -1.49
C ALA A 221 14.40 -15.82 -1.66
N CYS A 222 13.35 -15.82 -2.49
CA CYS A 222 12.51 -14.63 -2.72
C CYS A 222 11.72 -14.23 -1.45
N PRO A 223 11.06 -15.17 -0.73
CA PRO A 223 10.48 -14.88 0.58
C PRO A 223 11.44 -14.24 1.59
N SER A 224 12.69 -14.73 1.65
CA SER A 224 13.70 -14.20 2.57
C SER A 224 14.15 -12.79 2.21
N LEU A 225 14.36 -12.52 0.92
CA LEU A 225 14.66 -11.17 0.44
C LEU A 225 13.51 -10.21 0.74
N PHE A 226 12.26 -10.67 0.61
CA PHE A 226 11.09 -9.85 0.90
C PHE A 226 10.95 -9.57 2.39
N LYS A 227 11.17 -10.57 3.26
CA LYS A 227 11.25 -10.33 4.71
C LYS A 227 12.37 -9.39 5.10
N LEU A 228 13.53 -9.44 4.44
CA LEU A 228 14.59 -8.43 4.64
C LEU A 228 14.11 -7.02 4.31
N ALA A 229 13.52 -6.84 3.11
CA ALA A 229 13.00 -5.55 2.69
C ALA A 229 12.01 -4.97 3.72
N ASN A 230 11.07 -5.79 4.19
CA ASN A 230 10.09 -5.38 5.20
C ASN A 230 10.75 -5.02 6.54
N LEU A 231 11.72 -5.80 7.02
CA LEU A 231 12.45 -5.50 8.25
C LEU A 231 13.29 -4.21 8.17
N TYR A 232 13.74 -3.81 6.98
CA TYR A 232 14.38 -2.51 6.77
C TYR A 232 13.35 -1.38 6.71
N GLY A 233 12.22 -1.58 6.03
CA GLY A 233 11.12 -0.63 5.98
C GLY A 233 10.53 -0.31 7.35
N GLU A 234 10.30 -1.33 8.17
CA GLU A 234 9.84 -1.17 9.57
C GLU A 234 10.85 -0.41 10.44
N GLY A 235 12.15 -0.52 10.12
CA GLY A 235 13.22 0.24 10.77
C GLY A 235 13.43 1.63 10.15
N CYS A 236 12.60 2.04 9.19
CA CYS A 236 12.74 3.25 8.40
C CYS A 236 14.06 3.39 7.64
N ASP A 237 14.75 2.27 7.38
CA ASP A 237 15.89 2.21 6.46
C ASP A 237 15.36 1.98 5.04
N ILE A 238 14.82 3.06 4.46
CA ILE A 238 14.19 3.05 3.14
C ILE A 238 15.21 2.73 2.04
N GLN A 239 16.48 3.08 2.24
CA GLN A 239 17.54 2.78 1.26
C GLN A 239 17.80 1.28 1.17
N SER A 240 17.98 0.62 2.31
CA SER A 240 18.14 -0.84 2.33
C SER A 240 16.86 -1.53 1.84
N GLN A 241 15.68 -1.06 2.26
CA GLN A 241 14.39 -1.59 1.77
C GLN A 241 14.35 -1.58 0.24
N LYS A 242 14.58 -0.41 -0.39
CA LYS A 242 14.65 -0.29 -1.86
C LYS A 242 15.63 -1.26 -2.49
N GLN A 243 16.83 -1.39 -1.92
CA GLN A 243 17.87 -2.28 -2.45
C GLN A 243 17.40 -3.74 -2.50
N TYR A 244 16.73 -4.23 -1.44
CA TYR A 244 16.24 -5.61 -1.41
C TYR A 244 15.01 -5.82 -2.31
N LEU A 245 14.10 -4.84 -2.41
CA LEU A 245 12.99 -4.90 -3.37
C LEU A 245 13.50 -4.97 -4.81
N GLN A 246 14.47 -4.12 -5.16
CA GLN A 246 15.12 -4.14 -6.47
C GLN A 246 15.83 -5.47 -6.76
N LYS A 247 16.47 -6.09 -5.75
CA LYS A 247 17.07 -7.42 -5.90
C LYS A 247 16.01 -8.46 -6.31
N ILE A 248 14.82 -8.45 -5.69
CA ILE A 248 13.72 -9.36 -6.05
C ILE A 248 13.28 -9.10 -7.50
N LEU A 249 13.07 -7.84 -7.87
CA LEU A 249 12.62 -7.46 -9.22
C LEU A 249 13.65 -7.75 -10.32
N SER A 250 14.94 -7.74 -9.98
CA SER A 250 16.01 -8.09 -10.92
C SER A 250 16.16 -9.60 -11.15
N LYS A 251 15.56 -10.42 -10.27
CA LYS A 251 15.83 -11.85 -10.20
C LYS A 251 14.74 -12.66 -10.88
N LYS A 252 15.11 -13.35 -11.96
CA LYS A 252 14.20 -14.14 -12.78
C LYS A 252 13.48 -15.27 -12.01
N SER A 253 14.14 -15.89 -11.02
CA SER A 253 13.50 -16.92 -10.20
C SER A 253 12.38 -16.38 -9.30
N CYS A 254 12.33 -15.06 -9.06
CA CYS A 254 11.27 -14.41 -8.31
C CYS A 254 10.10 -13.92 -9.19
N GLU A 255 10.27 -13.82 -10.52
CA GLU A 255 9.30 -13.18 -11.44
C GLU A 255 7.85 -13.71 -11.31
N LYS A 256 7.69 -14.97 -10.91
CA LYS A 256 6.38 -15.64 -10.79
C LYS A 256 5.88 -15.77 -9.35
N THR A 257 6.58 -15.19 -8.38
CA THR A 257 6.21 -15.30 -6.96
C THR A 257 5.41 -14.08 -6.52
N GLY A 258 4.57 -14.22 -5.48
CA GLY A 258 3.79 -13.11 -4.96
C GLY A 258 4.66 -11.97 -4.43
N GLU A 259 5.86 -12.29 -3.93
CA GLU A 259 6.82 -11.30 -3.45
C GLU A 259 7.30 -10.37 -4.57
N PHE A 260 7.32 -10.81 -5.83
CA PHE A 260 7.72 -9.95 -6.94
C PHE A 260 6.70 -8.84 -7.19
N GLU A 261 5.42 -9.20 -7.26
CA GLU A 261 4.32 -8.24 -7.42
C GLU A 261 4.28 -7.26 -6.24
N GLN A 262 4.29 -7.79 -5.01
CA GLN A 262 4.34 -6.97 -3.79
C GLN A 262 5.58 -6.06 -3.76
N SER A 263 6.73 -6.53 -4.22
CA SER A 263 7.94 -5.71 -4.25
C SER A 263 7.86 -4.57 -5.25
N ALA A 264 7.20 -4.79 -6.39
CA ALA A 264 6.98 -3.76 -7.39
C ALA A 264 6.08 -2.66 -6.84
N GLU A 265 4.97 -3.04 -6.18
CA GLU A 265 4.03 -2.11 -5.56
C GLU A 265 4.69 -1.25 -4.48
N ILE A 266 5.39 -1.87 -3.53
CA ILE A 266 6.05 -1.14 -2.44
C ILE A 266 7.15 -0.22 -3.01
N LEU A 267 7.92 -0.69 -3.99
CA LEU A 267 8.96 0.13 -4.59
C LEU A 267 8.37 1.34 -5.31
N GLN A 268 7.26 1.16 -6.05
CA GLN A 268 6.56 2.26 -6.69
C GLN A 268 6.07 3.28 -5.65
N GLU A 269 5.46 2.84 -4.55
CA GLU A 269 5.01 3.74 -3.47
C GLU A 269 6.17 4.56 -2.88
N ILE A 270 7.33 3.92 -2.65
CA ILE A 270 8.52 4.61 -2.16
C ILE A 270 8.99 5.67 -3.15
N LEU A 271 9.04 5.35 -4.45
CA LEU A 271 9.49 6.28 -5.49
C LEU A 271 8.52 7.47 -5.62
N GLU A 272 7.21 7.24 -5.59
CA GLU A 272 6.21 8.31 -5.62
C GLU A 272 6.33 9.24 -4.40
N LYS A 273 6.61 8.70 -3.21
CA LYS A 273 6.88 9.51 -2.01
C LYS A 273 8.16 10.33 -2.15
N GLU A 274 9.22 9.74 -2.71
CA GLU A 274 10.48 10.46 -2.97
C GLU A 274 10.28 11.61 -3.99
N GLU A 275 9.49 11.39 -5.05
CA GLU A 275 9.15 12.43 -6.03
C GLU A 275 8.34 13.57 -5.42
N LYS A 276 7.31 13.25 -4.61
CA LYS A 276 6.53 14.26 -3.88
C LYS A 276 7.38 15.07 -2.91
N ALA A 277 8.27 14.40 -2.18
CA ALA A 277 9.21 15.06 -1.28
C ALA A 277 10.16 15.99 -2.06
N ALA A 278 10.65 15.54 -3.23
CA ALA A 278 11.48 16.36 -4.11
C ALA A 278 10.74 17.55 -4.71
N ALA A 279 9.43 17.43 -4.94
CA ALA A 279 8.54 18.51 -5.37
C ALA A 279 8.16 19.49 -4.24
N GLY A 280 8.62 19.24 -3.01
CA GLY A 280 8.33 20.08 -1.84
C GLY A 280 6.95 19.85 -1.23
N GLU A 281 6.27 18.77 -1.57
CA GLU A 281 5.02 18.36 -0.94
C GLU A 281 5.27 17.78 0.46
N GLN A 282 4.29 17.91 1.36
CA GLN A 282 4.35 17.26 2.66
C GLN A 282 4.14 15.76 2.51
N VAL A 283 5.18 14.98 2.80
CA VAL A 283 5.14 13.52 2.83
C VAL A 283 5.20 13.05 4.28
N GLU A 284 4.34 12.11 4.64
CA GLU A 284 4.33 11.52 5.97
C GLU A 284 5.67 10.83 6.25
N ALA A 285 6.29 11.17 7.38
CA ALA A 285 7.56 10.59 7.77
C ALA A 285 7.38 9.11 8.16
N CYS A 286 8.34 8.27 7.81
CA CYS A 286 8.35 6.90 8.28
C CYS A 286 8.45 6.87 9.82
N VAL A 287 7.58 6.07 10.44
CA VAL A 287 7.58 5.83 11.89
C VAL A 287 8.05 4.41 12.14
N PRO A 288 9.16 4.20 12.90
CA PRO A 288 9.66 2.86 13.16
C PRO A 288 8.63 2.01 13.90
N VAL A 289 8.45 0.77 13.46
CA VAL A 289 7.52 -0.17 14.10
C VAL A 289 8.17 -0.72 15.37
N VAL A 290 7.56 -0.43 16.52
CA VAL A 290 7.99 -0.98 17.82
C VAL A 290 7.32 -2.34 18.01
N ARG A 291 8.13 -3.41 18.02
CA ARG A 291 7.67 -4.77 18.29
C ARG A 291 7.85 -5.08 19.79
N GLU A 292 6.76 -5.44 20.47
CA GLU A 292 6.85 -5.99 21.82
C GLU A 292 7.27 -7.46 21.74
N PRO A 293 8.21 -7.94 22.59
CA PRO A 293 8.59 -9.35 22.60
C PRO A 293 7.38 -10.20 22.99
N VAL A 294 7.11 -11.28 22.24
CA VAL A 294 6.11 -12.26 22.67
C VAL A 294 6.65 -12.94 23.93
N GLU A 295 6.00 -12.71 25.07
CA GLU A 295 6.32 -13.44 26.29
C GLU A 295 6.04 -14.94 26.07
N SER A 296 7.09 -15.75 26.14
CA SER A 296 6.98 -17.21 26.17
C SER A 296 6.02 -17.60 27.30
N SER A 297 5.15 -18.56 27.02
CA SER A 297 4.21 -19.18 27.94
C SER A 297 4.96 -20.02 29.00
N ALA A 298 5.91 -19.42 29.70
CA ALA A 298 6.54 -20.01 30.86
C ALA A 298 5.56 -19.93 32.05
N ALA A 299 4.81 -21.01 32.22
CA ALA A 299 4.19 -21.50 33.46
C ALA A 299 3.82 -20.42 34.51
N LYS A 300 2.51 -20.10 34.59
CA LYS A 300 1.93 -19.68 35.88
C LYS A 300 2.33 -20.73 36.93
N PRO A 301 3.03 -20.37 38.02
CA PRO A 301 3.27 -21.32 39.09
C PRO A 301 1.91 -21.71 39.65
N ALA A 302 1.63 -23.02 39.67
CA ALA A 302 0.48 -23.56 40.38
C ALA A 302 0.58 -23.08 41.84
N ALA A 303 -0.38 -22.25 42.25
CA ALA A 303 -0.52 -21.85 43.64
C ALA A 303 -0.67 -23.12 44.47
N LYS A 304 0.27 -23.32 45.39
CA LYS A 304 0.23 -24.36 46.42
C LYS A 304 -0.73 -23.95 47.54
#